data_AF-A0A955MY68-F1
#
_entry.id   AF-A0A955MY68-F1
#
_cell.length_a   1.000
_cell.length_b   1.000
_cell.length_c   1.000
_cell.angle_alpha   90.00
_cell.angle_beta   90.00
_cell.angle_gamma   90.00
#
_symmetry.space_group_name_H-M   'P 1'
#
loop_
_entity.id
_entity.type
_entity.pdbx_description
1 polymer ?
#
loop_
_entity_poly.entity_id
_entity_poly.type
_entity_poly.pdbx_seq_one_letter_code
_entity_poly.pdbx_strand_id
1 'polypeptide(L)'
;MAKIWTKLFIGCLILEAASLRAATFDVNPGESIQDVIESATHGDVILVLPGVYQENLDLQGKGIHLRSLDPNNAFVVQETVIAGVDGAPAIRLVSGEPEGCRISGFTIRAGSISDGVRIESSSPTLEDCWILPPENSSRNYGVQCEEASASFRSCRIVGHRRAACRIVNSPLVWIEDCQLAESVPGVSIQSSTVTIVGSTIENNTSPEPMRGCGVGGGGIFVDSSNLVLVSTHIKNNQGICSGGGVYSSGTNLLVHDCQIDSNTSYAQEGGGLYLLRGTAEFRRTRFEGNSSGEAGGAIWGLFLSDLSFQDCGLVANTAKRSGGGVELWRCDSALFESCLFDSNECLSDGGALSINRMESCSMANSLVTHQTTQ
;
A
#
# COMPACT_ATOMS: atom_id res chain seq x y z
N MET A 1 -11.99 70.81 28.81
CA MET A 1 -12.85 69.71 28.33
C MET A 1 -12.88 69.75 26.82
N ALA A 2 -12.24 68.76 26.20
CA ALA A 2 -12.05 68.62 24.76
C ALA A 2 -13.20 67.81 24.12
N LYS A 3 -13.47 68.06 22.83
CA LYS A 3 -13.42 67.04 21.75
C LYS A 3 -13.90 67.65 20.43
N ILE A 4 -12.93 68.07 19.61
CA ILE A 4 -13.06 68.28 18.17
C ILE A 4 -12.96 66.89 17.53
N TRP A 5 -13.99 66.46 16.79
CA TRP A 5 -13.96 65.21 16.04
C TRP A 5 -13.35 65.46 14.67
N THR A 6 -12.04 65.24 14.56
CA THR A 6 -11.31 65.17 13.29
C THR A 6 -11.68 63.86 12.60
N LYS A 7 -12.28 63.93 11.41
CA LYS A 7 -12.48 62.76 10.53
C LYS A 7 -11.12 62.23 10.09
N LEU A 8 -10.74 61.08 10.63
CA LEU A 8 -9.57 60.33 10.19
C LEU A 8 -9.92 59.66 8.84
N PHE A 9 -9.28 60.10 7.76
CA PHE A 9 -9.22 59.33 6.52
C PHE A 9 -8.37 58.09 6.80
N ILE A 10 -9.01 56.95 7.06
CA ILE A 10 -8.33 55.66 6.97
C ILE A 10 -8.20 55.38 5.47
N GLY A 11 -7.01 55.65 4.95
CA GLY A 11 -6.58 55.11 3.67
C GLY A 11 -6.68 53.59 3.77
N CYS A 12 -7.70 53.03 3.16
CA CYS A 12 -7.76 51.61 2.86
C CYS A 12 -6.62 51.36 1.86
N LEU A 13 -5.46 50.95 2.37
CA LEU A 13 -4.51 50.18 1.60
C LEU A 13 -5.25 48.91 1.21
N ILE A 14 -5.86 48.95 0.03
CA ILE A 14 -6.10 47.75 -0.75
C ILE A 14 -4.70 47.19 -0.97
N LEU A 15 -4.28 46.28 -0.10
CA LEU A 15 -3.27 45.31 -0.48
C LEU A 15 -3.92 44.58 -1.64
N GLU A 16 -3.57 44.98 -2.87
CA GLU A 16 -3.76 44.12 -4.01
C GLU A 16 -3.02 42.84 -3.64
N ALA A 17 -3.77 41.83 -3.20
CA ALA A 17 -3.31 40.47 -3.25
C ALA A 17 -3.06 40.24 -4.74
N ALA A 18 -1.83 40.50 -5.17
CA ALA A 18 -1.33 40.07 -6.45
C ALA A 18 -1.70 38.59 -6.50
N SER A 19 -2.62 38.25 -7.40
CA SER A 19 -2.85 36.87 -7.77
C SER A 19 -1.48 36.35 -8.19
N LEU A 20 -0.81 35.61 -7.31
CA LEU A 20 0.40 34.89 -7.66
C LEU A 20 -0.06 33.88 -8.69
N ARG A 21 0.14 34.21 -9.96
CA ARG A 21 -0.06 33.26 -11.03
C ARG A 21 1.04 32.23 -10.84
N ALA A 22 0.67 30.97 -10.67
CA ALA A 22 1.59 29.84 -10.67
C ALA A 22 2.59 30.00 -11.82
N ALA A 23 3.86 30.15 -11.49
CA ALA A 23 4.94 30.19 -12.47
C ALA A 23 5.30 28.77 -12.89
N THR A 24 5.93 28.66 -14.06
CA THR A 24 6.54 27.39 -14.50
C THR A 24 8.03 27.62 -14.68
N PHE A 25 8.83 26.78 -14.03
CA PHE A 25 10.29 26.82 -14.09
C PHE A 25 10.78 25.56 -14.77
N ASP A 26 11.56 25.71 -15.83
CA ASP A 26 12.17 24.59 -16.54
C ASP A 26 13.50 24.20 -15.88
N VAL A 27 13.76 22.89 -15.78
CA VAL A 27 15.03 22.34 -15.30
C VAL A 27 15.63 21.48 -16.40
N ASN A 28 16.76 21.92 -16.95
CA ASN A 28 17.51 21.23 -17.99
C ASN A 28 18.51 20.24 -17.39
N PRO A 29 18.96 19.22 -18.14
CA PRO A 29 20.02 18.32 -17.69
C PRO A 29 21.30 19.09 -17.29
N GLY A 30 21.80 18.83 -16.09
CA GLY A 30 22.97 19.50 -15.51
C GLY A 30 22.63 20.69 -14.61
N GLU A 31 21.38 21.16 -14.61
CA GLU A 31 20.86 22.08 -13.59
C GLU A 31 20.38 21.29 -12.36
N SER A 32 20.37 21.93 -11.18
CA SER A 32 19.83 21.32 -9.96
C SER A 32 18.33 21.56 -9.88
N ILE A 33 17.56 20.49 -9.66
CA ILE A 33 16.13 20.61 -9.33
C ILE A 33 15.98 21.28 -7.97
N GLN A 34 16.86 20.96 -6.99
CA GLN A 34 16.79 21.54 -5.66
C GLN A 34 16.95 23.08 -5.66
N ASP A 35 17.88 23.63 -6.44
CA ASP A 35 18.04 25.10 -6.55
C ASP A 35 16.75 25.77 -7.06
N VAL A 36 16.06 25.12 -8.00
CA VAL A 36 14.77 25.62 -8.53
C VAL A 36 13.67 25.48 -7.47
N ILE A 37 13.61 24.37 -6.74
CA ILE A 37 12.70 24.19 -5.59
C ILE A 37 12.90 25.32 -4.58
N GLU A 38 14.14 25.65 -4.22
CA GLU A 38 14.46 26.70 -3.26
C GLU A 38 13.92 28.07 -3.67
N SER A 39 14.00 28.39 -4.97
CA SER A 39 13.49 29.63 -5.55
C SER A 39 11.95 29.66 -5.75
N ALA A 40 11.33 28.49 -5.85
CA ALA A 40 9.90 28.34 -6.09
C ALA A 40 9.05 28.65 -4.85
N THR A 41 7.80 29.02 -5.10
CA THR A 41 6.78 29.34 -4.09
C THR A 41 5.54 28.47 -4.26
N HIS A 42 4.61 28.55 -3.30
CA HIS A 42 3.39 27.73 -3.32
C HIS A 42 2.58 27.96 -4.61
N GLY A 43 2.15 26.87 -5.24
CA GLY A 43 1.39 26.86 -6.49
C GLY A 43 2.24 26.78 -7.75
N ASP A 44 3.56 26.95 -7.67
CA ASP A 44 4.43 26.89 -8.85
C ASP A 44 4.59 25.47 -9.41
N VAL A 45 4.92 25.41 -10.70
CA VAL A 45 5.24 24.18 -11.43
C VAL A 45 6.72 24.14 -11.73
N ILE A 46 7.38 23.03 -11.41
CA ILE A 46 8.76 22.76 -11.81
C ILE A 46 8.73 21.68 -12.89
N LEU A 47 9.07 22.05 -14.11
CA LEU A 47 9.08 21.19 -15.30
C LEU A 47 10.50 20.65 -15.54
N VAL A 48 10.71 19.38 -15.25
CA VAL A 48 12.02 18.73 -15.40
C VAL A 48 12.08 18.03 -16.76
N LEU A 49 13.09 18.37 -17.55
CA LEU A 49 13.33 17.73 -18.85
C LEU A 49 14.00 16.35 -18.68
N PRO A 50 13.89 15.44 -19.67
CA PRO A 50 14.55 14.14 -19.61
C PRO A 50 16.06 14.24 -19.35
N GLY A 51 16.55 13.49 -18.37
CA GLY A 51 17.92 13.55 -17.88
C GLY A 51 18.09 12.79 -16.57
N VAL A 52 19.35 12.58 -16.16
CA VAL A 52 19.69 11.96 -14.87
C VAL A 52 20.17 13.04 -13.90
N TYR A 53 19.41 13.22 -12.81
CA TYR A 53 19.65 14.22 -11.78
C TYR A 53 20.14 13.53 -10.52
N GLN A 54 21.43 13.67 -10.22
CA GLN A 54 22.06 13.06 -9.04
C GLN A 54 21.96 14.00 -7.83
N GLU A 55 20.83 13.96 -7.14
CA GLU A 55 20.55 14.82 -6.00
C GLU A 55 19.49 14.21 -5.08
N ASN A 56 19.38 14.76 -3.87
CA ASN A 56 18.32 14.44 -2.92
C ASN A 56 17.43 15.66 -2.78
N LEU A 57 16.13 15.51 -3.03
CA LEU A 57 15.19 16.61 -3.06
C LEU A 57 14.49 16.80 -1.70
N ASP A 58 14.36 18.03 -1.25
CA ASP A 58 13.51 18.45 -0.12
C ASP A 58 12.55 19.54 -0.62
N LEU A 59 11.25 19.28 -0.53
CA LEU A 59 10.21 20.16 -1.04
C LEU A 59 9.89 21.32 -0.09
N GLN A 60 10.49 21.35 1.11
CA GLN A 60 10.46 22.47 2.04
C GLN A 60 9.04 22.93 2.44
N GLY A 61 8.08 22.01 2.50
CA GLY A 61 6.70 22.30 2.88
C GLY A 61 5.90 23.04 1.81
N LYS A 62 6.45 23.17 0.60
CA LYS A 62 5.83 23.91 -0.50
C LYS A 62 4.78 23.03 -1.20
N GLY A 63 3.65 23.64 -1.52
CA GLY A 63 2.63 23.04 -2.39
C GLY A 63 2.94 23.32 -3.84
N ILE A 64 4.00 22.72 -4.36
CA ILE A 64 4.41 22.85 -5.77
C ILE A 64 4.04 21.60 -6.57
N HIS A 65 3.99 21.74 -7.89
CA HIS A 65 3.90 20.61 -8.81
C HIS A 65 5.26 20.36 -9.47
N LEU A 66 6.00 19.39 -8.95
CA LEU A 66 7.20 18.87 -9.58
C LEU A 66 6.78 17.83 -10.64
N ARG A 67 7.08 18.05 -11.91
CA ARG A 67 6.67 17.14 -13.00
C ARG A 67 7.72 16.96 -14.08
N SER A 68 7.74 15.79 -14.71
CA SER A 68 8.45 15.62 -15.97
C SER A 68 7.71 16.30 -17.13
N LEU A 69 8.36 16.32 -18.30
CA LEU A 69 7.82 16.91 -19.52
C LEU A 69 6.42 16.35 -19.87
N ASP A 70 6.24 15.04 -19.77
CA ASP A 70 4.98 14.33 -20.03
C ASP A 70 4.85 13.11 -19.10
N PRO A 71 4.19 13.26 -17.94
CA PRO A 71 4.05 12.19 -16.95
C PRO A 71 3.32 10.94 -17.45
N ASN A 72 2.47 11.06 -18.47
CA ASN A 72 1.71 9.92 -19.01
C ASN A 72 2.52 9.12 -20.04
N ASN A 73 3.68 9.63 -20.47
CA ASN A 73 4.52 8.96 -21.45
C ASN A 73 5.63 8.18 -20.75
N ALA A 74 5.50 6.85 -20.73
CA ALA A 74 6.47 5.97 -20.09
C ALA A 74 7.93 6.18 -20.53
N PHE A 75 8.18 6.58 -21.79
CA PHE A 75 9.54 6.90 -22.24
C PHE A 75 10.09 8.15 -21.56
N VAL A 76 9.25 9.17 -21.34
CA VAL A 76 9.65 10.38 -20.63
C VAL A 76 9.87 10.10 -19.13
N VAL A 77 8.97 9.32 -18.51
CA VAL A 77 9.11 8.90 -17.10
C VAL A 77 10.40 8.10 -16.90
N GLN A 78 10.70 7.18 -17.81
CA GLN A 78 11.91 6.35 -17.74
C GLN A 78 13.20 7.17 -17.87
N GLU A 79 13.21 8.18 -18.74
CA GLU A 79 14.40 9.01 -19.03
C GLU A 79 14.55 10.19 -18.07
N THR A 80 13.51 10.58 -17.33
CA THR A 80 13.57 11.65 -16.32
C THR A 80 13.83 11.04 -14.94
N VAL A 81 15.11 10.88 -14.61
CA VAL A 81 15.58 10.12 -13.45
C VAL A 81 16.04 11.04 -12.34
N ILE A 82 15.41 10.94 -11.16
CA ILE A 82 15.94 11.46 -9.91
C ILE A 82 16.73 10.33 -9.24
N ALA A 83 18.05 10.43 -9.28
CA ALA A 83 18.96 9.44 -8.72
C ALA A 83 19.47 9.91 -7.36
N GLY A 84 18.85 9.39 -6.30
CA GLY A 84 19.22 9.70 -4.92
C GLY A 84 20.67 9.34 -4.62
N VAL A 85 21.33 10.18 -3.85
CA VAL A 85 22.70 10.00 -3.37
C VAL A 85 22.72 9.54 -1.91
N ASP A 86 23.74 8.79 -1.53
CA ASP A 86 23.85 8.25 -0.18
C ASP A 86 23.82 9.34 0.89
N GLY A 87 23.10 9.08 1.99
CA GLY A 87 22.98 9.98 3.14
C GLY A 87 21.58 10.55 3.36
N ALA A 88 20.70 10.55 2.35
CA ALA A 88 19.29 10.89 2.51
C ALA A 88 18.42 10.19 1.45
N PRO A 89 17.08 10.12 1.65
CA PRO A 89 16.17 9.66 0.61
C PRO A 89 16.28 10.49 -0.67
N ALA A 90 15.94 9.89 -1.81
CA ALA A 90 15.94 10.61 -3.09
C ALA A 90 14.95 11.79 -3.07
N ILE A 91 13.79 11.62 -2.41
CA ILE A 91 12.82 12.70 -2.17
C ILE A 91 12.36 12.71 -0.71
N ARG A 92 12.36 13.90 -0.10
CA ARG A 92 11.89 14.20 1.26
C ARG A 92 10.69 15.13 1.21
N LEU A 93 9.61 14.69 1.84
CA LEU A 93 8.34 15.37 2.01
C LEU A 93 8.03 15.38 3.51
N VAL A 94 8.81 16.14 4.27
CA VAL A 94 8.89 16.07 5.74
C VAL A 94 8.65 17.41 6.42
N SER A 95 8.25 18.43 5.65
CA SER A 95 8.18 19.82 6.10
C SER A 95 6.74 20.34 6.09
N GLY A 96 5.75 19.45 6.09
CA GLY A 96 4.33 19.78 6.08
C GLY A 96 3.79 20.07 4.68
N GLU A 97 4.30 19.37 3.66
CA GLU A 97 3.84 19.54 2.29
C GLU A 97 2.32 19.29 2.20
N PRO A 98 1.53 20.22 1.64
CA PRO A 98 0.07 20.13 1.64
C PRO A 98 -0.45 19.16 0.57
N GLU A 99 -1.76 18.91 0.56
CA GLU A 99 -2.48 18.12 -0.46
C GLU A 99 -2.22 18.58 -1.90
N GLY A 100 -1.95 19.88 -2.10
CA GLY A 100 -1.57 20.44 -3.39
C GLY A 100 -0.13 20.15 -3.84
N CYS A 101 0.73 19.57 -3.00
CA CYS A 101 2.08 19.16 -3.37
C CYS A 101 2.01 17.90 -4.23
N ARG A 102 2.52 17.98 -5.46
CA ARG A 102 2.43 16.91 -6.46
C ARG A 102 3.78 16.59 -7.06
N ILE A 103 4.08 15.30 -7.20
CA ILE A 103 5.25 14.80 -7.90
C ILE A 103 4.76 13.85 -9.00
N SER A 104 5.04 14.18 -10.26
CA SER A 104 4.45 13.48 -11.41
C SER A 104 5.48 13.04 -12.44
N GLY A 105 5.47 11.75 -12.78
CA GLY A 105 6.14 11.28 -14.00
C GLY A 105 7.65 11.13 -13.92
N PHE A 106 8.19 10.64 -12.79
CA PHE A 106 9.63 10.44 -12.61
C PHE A 106 10.00 9.00 -12.40
N THR A 107 11.19 8.62 -12.87
CA THR A 107 11.91 7.49 -12.30
C THR A 107 12.69 7.96 -11.08
N ILE A 108 12.28 7.52 -9.89
CA ILE A 108 12.93 7.84 -8.62
C ILE A 108 13.75 6.62 -8.19
N ARG A 109 15.06 6.77 -8.16
CA ARG A 109 15.99 5.73 -7.70
C ARG A 109 16.49 6.10 -6.32
N ALA A 110 16.29 5.19 -5.36
CA ALA A 110 16.83 5.34 -4.01
C ALA A 110 18.36 5.29 -3.99
N GLY A 111 18.99 5.88 -2.97
CA GLY A 111 20.42 5.71 -2.70
C GLY A 111 20.74 4.31 -2.15
N SER A 112 22.01 3.92 -2.12
CA SER A 112 22.48 2.58 -1.72
C SER A 112 22.08 2.20 -0.29
N ILE A 113 21.98 3.20 0.59
CA ILE A 113 21.66 3.05 2.02
C ILE A 113 20.49 3.94 2.47
N SER A 114 19.67 4.44 1.54
CA SER A 114 18.54 5.32 1.83
C SER A 114 17.28 4.88 1.08
N ASP A 115 16.13 5.41 1.50
CA ASP A 115 14.84 5.08 0.91
C ASP A 115 14.59 5.88 -0.39
N GLY A 116 13.63 5.45 -1.21
CA GLY A 116 13.25 6.21 -2.40
C GLY A 116 12.59 7.53 -2.02
N VAL A 117 11.46 7.43 -1.32
CA VAL A 117 10.67 8.60 -0.88
C VAL A 117 10.39 8.49 0.60
N ARG A 118 10.59 9.59 1.34
CA ARG A 118 10.21 9.73 2.74
C ARG A 118 9.16 10.81 2.88
N ILE A 119 8.02 10.45 3.48
CA ILE A 119 6.88 11.33 3.74
C ILE A 119 6.62 11.34 5.25
N GLU A 120 6.73 12.50 5.87
CA GLU A 120 6.52 12.67 7.31
C GLU A 120 5.65 13.91 7.56
N SER A 121 4.60 13.79 8.37
CA SER A 121 3.72 14.92 8.74
C SER A 121 3.19 15.73 7.54
N SER A 122 3.04 15.09 6.38
CA SER A 122 2.78 15.74 5.09
C SER A 122 1.68 15.00 4.33
N SER A 123 1.07 15.66 3.35
CA SER A 123 -0.06 15.11 2.57
C SER A 123 0.14 15.17 1.05
N PRO A 124 1.29 14.77 0.49
CA PRO A 124 1.56 14.93 -0.94
C PRO A 124 0.82 13.89 -1.80
N THR A 125 0.73 14.17 -3.10
CA THR A 125 0.33 13.21 -4.13
C THR A 125 1.52 12.84 -5.01
N LEU A 126 1.81 11.56 -5.14
CA LEU A 126 2.73 11.02 -6.14
C LEU A 126 1.92 10.33 -7.23
N GLU A 127 2.19 10.67 -8.50
CA GLU A 127 1.49 10.09 -9.65
C GLU A 127 2.44 9.73 -10.78
N ASP A 128 2.15 8.62 -11.47
CA ASP A 128 2.91 8.17 -12.64
C ASP A 128 4.43 8.01 -12.37
N CYS A 129 4.80 7.70 -11.14
CA CYS A 129 6.19 7.59 -10.71
C CYS A 129 6.66 6.13 -10.68
N TRP A 130 7.90 5.90 -11.11
CA TRP A 130 8.59 4.61 -10.99
C TRP A 130 9.62 4.69 -9.85
N ILE A 131 9.32 4.09 -8.71
CA ILE A 131 10.17 4.10 -7.52
C ILE A 131 10.94 2.79 -7.44
N LEU A 132 12.24 2.85 -7.74
CA LEU A 132 13.12 1.70 -7.96
C LEU A 132 14.27 1.67 -6.94
N PRO A 133 14.81 0.49 -6.61
CA PRO A 133 15.97 0.35 -5.73
C PRO A 133 17.25 0.90 -6.40
N PRO A 134 18.32 1.14 -5.61
CA PRO A 134 19.65 1.36 -6.15
C PRO A 134 20.18 0.07 -6.81
N GLU A 135 21.18 0.20 -7.68
CA GLU A 135 21.83 -0.95 -8.35
C GLU A 135 22.47 -1.95 -7.36
N ASN A 136 22.94 -1.49 -6.19
CA ASN A 136 23.65 -2.30 -5.19
C ASN A 136 22.98 -2.23 -3.79
N SER A 137 21.66 -2.46 -3.72
CA SER A 137 20.88 -2.30 -2.48
C SER A 137 21.28 -3.26 -1.35
N SER A 138 21.34 -2.73 -0.12
CA SER A 138 21.38 -3.56 1.09
C SER A 138 20.06 -3.61 1.87
N ARG A 139 19.32 -2.50 2.14
CA ARG A 139 18.07 -2.50 2.95
C ARG A 139 17.22 -1.20 2.82
N ASN A 140 16.72 -0.86 1.64
CA ASN A 140 15.90 0.34 1.45
C ASN A 140 14.39 0.04 1.36
N TYR A 141 13.55 0.96 1.87
CA TYR A 141 12.14 1.04 1.50
C TYR A 141 11.99 1.77 0.17
N GLY A 142 10.95 1.44 -0.59
CA GLY A 142 10.56 2.27 -1.74
C GLY A 142 10.00 3.60 -1.25
N VAL A 143 8.97 3.51 -0.41
CA VAL A 143 8.35 4.65 0.27
C VAL A 143 8.25 4.37 1.76
N GLN A 144 8.65 5.35 2.57
CA GLN A 144 8.33 5.41 3.99
C GLN A 144 7.37 6.57 4.24
N CYS A 145 6.19 6.27 4.77
CA CYS A 145 5.12 7.21 5.09
C CYS A 145 4.81 7.13 6.59
N GLU A 146 5.00 8.24 7.31
CA GLU A 146 4.85 8.30 8.76
C GLU A 146 4.08 9.55 9.18
N GLU A 147 3.03 9.38 9.98
CA GLU A 147 2.20 10.52 10.45
C GLU A 147 1.67 11.39 9.29
N ALA A 148 1.42 10.78 8.14
CA ALA A 148 1.19 11.48 6.87
C ALA A 148 -0.12 11.05 6.20
N SER A 149 -0.64 11.90 5.31
CA SER A 149 -1.83 11.61 4.50
C SER A 149 -1.52 11.62 3.01
N ALA A 150 -0.79 10.61 2.53
CA ALA A 150 -0.29 10.57 1.15
C ALA A 150 -1.24 9.86 0.17
N SER A 151 -1.21 10.30 -1.10
CA SER A 151 -1.87 9.61 -2.21
C SER A 151 -0.83 9.12 -3.23
N PHE A 152 -0.97 7.88 -3.68
CA PHE A 152 -0.17 7.29 -4.76
C PHE A 152 -1.12 6.88 -5.89
N ARG A 153 -0.85 7.34 -7.12
CA ARG A 153 -1.71 7.06 -8.28
C ARG A 153 -0.87 6.58 -9.46
N SER A 154 -1.22 5.43 -10.03
CA SER A 154 -0.52 4.92 -11.22
C SER A 154 1.00 4.77 -11.03
N CYS A 155 1.43 4.56 -9.78
CA CYS A 155 2.83 4.43 -9.42
C CYS A 155 3.30 2.98 -9.50
N ARG A 156 4.57 2.79 -9.88
CA ARG A 156 5.24 1.49 -9.86
C ARG A 156 6.33 1.50 -8.79
N ILE A 157 6.16 0.74 -7.72
CA ILE A 157 7.10 0.65 -6.59
C ILE A 157 7.56 -0.81 -6.48
N VAL A 158 8.76 -1.09 -7.01
CA VAL A 158 9.16 -2.48 -7.31
C VAL A 158 10.62 -2.75 -6.94
N GLY A 159 10.89 -3.96 -6.44
CA GLY A 159 12.25 -4.49 -6.27
C GLY A 159 12.95 -4.12 -4.97
N HIS A 160 12.22 -3.64 -3.96
CA HIS A 160 12.83 -3.12 -2.73
C HIS A 160 13.18 -4.23 -1.74
N ARG A 161 14.33 -4.10 -1.07
CA ARG A 161 14.80 -5.11 -0.09
C ARG A 161 14.13 -4.97 1.29
N ARG A 162 13.30 -3.94 1.46
CA ARG A 162 12.30 -3.79 2.52
C ARG A 162 10.94 -3.54 1.87
N ALA A 163 9.97 -3.06 2.64
CA ALA A 163 8.63 -2.82 2.12
C ALA A 163 8.67 -1.91 0.88
N ALA A 164 7.91 -2.23 -0.17
CA ALA A 164 7.72 -1.29 -1.26
C ALA A 164 7.11 0.00 -0.70
N CYS A 165 6.07 -0.14 0.12
CA CYS A 165 5.49 0.96 0.89
C CYS A 165 5.38 0.59 2.37
N ARG A 166 6.04 1.35 3.25
CA ARG A 166 5.86 1.29 4.71
C ARG A 166 5.01 2.47 5.16
N ILE A 167 3.92 2.19 5.87
CA ILE A 167 2.93 3.16 6.33
C ILE A 167 2.76 3.00 7.85
N VAL A 168 3.00 4.07 8.60
CA VAL A 168 3.00 4.07 10.06
C VAL A 168 2.26 5.30 10.59
N ASN A 169 1.42 5.13 11.62
CA ASN A 169 0.71 6.22 12.30
C ASN A 169 0.00 7.20 11.35
N SER A 170 -0.41 6.72 10.17
CA SER A 170 -0.87 7.56 9.07
C SER A 170 -2.40 7.52 9.01
N PRO A 171 -3.09 8.65 9.20
CA PRO A 171 -4.54 8.66 9.34
C PRO A 171 -5.28 8.32 8.05
N LEU A 172 -4.67 8.55 6.88
CA LEU A 172 -5.25 8.18 5.59
C LEU A 172 -4.17 8.06 4.51
N VAL A 173 -3.95 6.86 3.98
CA VAL A 173 -3.15 6.67 2.77
C VAL A 173 -4.00 6.06 1.67
N TRP A 174 -3.96 6.66 0.49
CA TRP A 174 -4.68 6.21 -0.69
C TRP A 174 -3.71 5.67 -1.74
N ILE A 175 -3.91 4.43 -2.19
CA ILE A 175 -3.10 3.79 -3.22
C ILE A 175 -4.04 3.37 -4.35
N GLU A 176 -3.86 3.93 -5.54
CA GLU A 176 -4.75 3.73 -6.67
C GLU A 176 -3.97 3.36 -7.92
N ASP A 177 -4.41 2.31 -8.62
CA ASP A 177 -3.83 1.83 -9.87
C ASP A 177 -2.30 1.61 -9.80
N CYS A 178 -1.80 1.28 -8.61
CA CYS A 178 -0.36 1.11 -8.38
C CYS A 178 0.06 -0.34 -8.59
N GLN A 179 1.33 -0.51 -8.96
CA GLN A 179 1.99 -1.81 -8.94
C GLN A 179 3.01 -1.84 -7.79
N LEU A 180 2.80 -2.76 -6.85
CA LEU A 180 3.64 -2.98 -5.67
C LEU A 180 4.21 -4.40 -5.76
N ALA A 181 5.45 -4.53 -6.23
CA ALA A 181 5.95 -5.84 -6.61
C ALA A 181 7.40 -6.13 -6.19
N GLU A 182 7.74 -7.42 -6.14
CA GLU A 182 9.12 -7.90 -5.98
C GLU A 182 9.84 -7.30 -4.75
N SER A 183 9.08 -6.99 -3.70
CA SER A 183 9.56 -6.27 -2.51
C SER A 183 9.36 -7.10 -1.23
N VAL A 184 9.90 -6.60 -0.10
CA VAL A 184 9.96 -7.36 1.15
C VAL A 184 9.39 -6.60 2.37
N PRO A 185 8.07 -6.58 2.65
CA PRO A 185 6.95 -7.07 1.81
C PRO A 185 6.53 -6.09 0.71
N GLY A 186 5.39 -6.30 0.06
CA GLY A 186 4.81 -5.28 -0.81
C GLY A 186 4.40 -4.03 -0.02
N VAL A 187 3.50 -4.20 0.95
CA VAL A 187 2.99 -3.12 1.80
C VAL A 187 3.08 -3.52 3.27
N SER A 188 3.54 -2.60 4.12
CA SER A 188 3.57 -2.76 5.57
C SER A 188 2.79 -1.63 6.22
N ILE A 189 1.77 -1.95 7.01
CA ILE A 189 0.81 -1.00 7.59
C ILE A 189 0.78 -1.18 9.10
N GLN A 190 0.98 -0.09 9.85
CA GLN A 190 0.95 -0.09 11.31
C GLN A 190 0.21 1.14 11.84
N SER A 191 -0.74 0.95 12.75
CA SER A 191 -1.53 2.04 13.37
C SER A 191 -2.07 3.06 12.36
N SER A 192 -2.52 2.59 11.19
CA SER A 192 -2.85 3.47 10.06
C SER A 192 -4.19 3.10 9.41
N THR A 193 -4.72 3.98 8.56
CA THR A 193 -5.84 3.64 7.67
C THR A 193 -5.40 3.74 6.23
N VAL A 194 -5.56 2.64 5.48
CA VAL A 194 -5.11 2.55 4.09
C VAL A 194 -6.25 2.04 3.21
N THR A 195 -6.46 2.69 2.08
CA THR A 195 -7.34 2.20 1.02
C THR A 195 -6.53 1.93 -0.23
N ILE A 196 -6.67 0.73 -0.79
CA ILE A 196 -6.02 0.30 -2.02
C ILE A 196 -7.10 -0.01 -3.06
N VAL A 197 -7.02 0.65 -4.21
CA VAL A 197 -8.00 0.55 -5.30
C VAL A 197 -7.29 0.22 -6.62
N GLY A 198 -7.84 -0.69 -7.41
CA GLY A 198 -7.37 -0.94 -8.79
C GLY A 198 -5.92 -1.42 -8.92
N SER A 199 -5.28 -1.75 -7.79
CA SER A 199 -3.84 -1.95 -7.73
C SER A 199 -3.47 -3.43 -7.85
N THR A 200 -2.21 -3.69 -8.21
CA THR A 200 -1.63 -5.04 -8.25
C THR A 200 -0.52 -5.15 -7.22
N ILE A 201 -0.62 -6.16 -6.35
CA ILE A 201 0.38 -6.48 -5.32
C ILE A 201 0.88 -7.90 -5.61
N GLU A 202 2.11 -8.00 -6.14
CA GLU A 202 2.57 -9.27 -6.69
C GLU A 202 4.04 -9.63 -6.43
N ASN A 203 4.32 -10.93 -6.37
CA ASN A 203 5.70 -11.46 -6.27
C ASN A 203 6.49 -10.90 -5.07
N ASN A 204 5.80 -10.46 -4.01
CA ASN A 204 6.44 -9.95 -2.81
C ASN A 204 6.69 -11.08 -1.81
N THR A 205 7.68 -10.90 -0.94
CA THR A 205 8.01 -11.87 0.11
C THR A 205 7.97 -11.25 1.50
N SER A 206 7.63 -12.02 2.54
CA SER A 206 7.77 -11.50 3.90
C SER A 206 9.25 -11.44 4.29
N PRO A 207 9.68 -10.51 5.16
CA PRO A 207 11.06 -10.48 5.63
C PRO A 207 11.43 -11.76 6.38
N GLU A 208 12.68 -12.19 6.22
CA GLU A 208 13.24 -13.34 6.94
C GLU A 208 13.03 -13.20 8.46
N PRO A 209 12.57 -14.24 9.16
CA PRO A 209 12.26 -14.15 10.58
C PRO A 209 13.53 -13.88 11.38
N MET A 210 13.64 -12.67 11.96
CA MET A 210 14.63 -12.41 12.98
C MET A 210 14.21 -13.12 14.27
N ARG A 211 14.75 -14.33 14.49
CA ARG A 211 14.69 -15.07 15.77
C ARG A 211 13.25 -15.29 16.31
N GLY A 212 12.48 -16.12 15.62
CA GLY A 212 11.29 -16.77 16.20
C GLY A 212 10.03 -15.92 16.34
N CYS A 213 10.00 -14.71 15.77
CA CYS A 213 8.75 -13.97 15.59
C CYS A 213 8.19 -14.29 14.20
N GLY A 214 6.94 -14.78 14.14
CA GLY A 214 6.24 -15.16 12.91
C GLY A 214 5.90 -13.93 12.08
N VAL A 215 6.85 -13.44 11.29
CA VAL A 215 6.58 -12.34 10.37
C VAL A 215 5.91 -12.91 9.12
N GLY A 216 4.69 -12.45 8.86
CA GLY A 216 3.86 -12.85 7.73
C GLY A 216 3.62 -11.72 6.74
N GLY A 217 2.72 -11.96 5.78
CA GLY A 217 2.21 -10.92 4.88
C GLY A 217 3.17 -10.61 3.74
N GLY A 218 3.41 -11.59 2.86
CA GLY A 218 4.29 -11.41 1.71
C GLY A 218 3.87 -10.21 0.85
N GLY A 219 2.58 -10.17 0.49
CA GLY A 219 1.99 -9.03 -0.21
C GLY A 219 1.76 -7.85 0.72
N ILE A 220 0.94 -8.05 1.76
CA ILE A 220 0.56 -7.00 2.71
C ILE A 220 0.70 -7.52 4.14
N PHE A 221 1.39 -6.75 4.97
CA PHE A 221 1.41 -6.92 6.42
C PHE A 221 0.63 -5.78 7.09
N VAL A 222 -0.33 -6.12 7.95
CA VAL A 222 -1.20 -5.18 8.64
C VAL A 222 -1.22 -5.46 10.14
N ASP A 223 -0.88 -4.46 10.95
CA ASP A 223 -0.97 -4.50 12.40
C ASP A 223 -1.75 -3.31 12.95
N SER A 224 -2.78 -3.60 13.76
CA SER A 224 -3.55 -2.59 14.51
C SER A 224 -4.03 -1.41 13.63
N SER A 225 -4.50 -1.72 12.43
CA SER A 225 -4.80 -0.76 11.35
C SER A 225 -6.15 -1.04 10.69
N ASN A 226 -6.60 -0.16 9.80
CA ASN A 226 -7.74 -0.41 8.91
C ASN A 226 -7.23 -0.56 7.48
N LEU A 227 -7.66 -1.63 6.81
CA LEU A 227 -7.32 -1.88 5.41
C LEU A 227 -8.60 -2.09 4.60
N VAL A 228 -8.74 -1.30 3.54
CA VAL A 228 -9.79 -1.45 2.54
C VAL A 228 -9.14 -1.79 1.20
N LEU A 229 -9.58 -2.89 0.60
CA LEU A 229 -9.16 -3.37 -0.71
C LEU A 229 -10.36 -3.36 -1.64
N VAL A 230 -10.25 -2.65 -2.76
CA VAL A 230 -11.30 -2.59 -3.79
C VAL A 230 -10.70 -2.85 -5.16
N SER A 231 -11.29 -3.76 -5.94
CA SER A 231 -10.83 -4.04 -7.32
C SER A 231 -9.32 -4.30 -7.42
N THR A 232 -8.75 -4.92 -6.39
CA THR A 232 -7.30 -5.09 -6.23
C THR A 232 -6.92 -6.55 -6.49
N HIS A 233 -5.76 -6.74 -7.11
CA HIS A 233 -5.20 -8.06 -7.41
C HIS A 233 -4.00 -8.36 -6.50
N ILE A 234 -4.12 -9.37 -5.62
CA ILE A 234 -3.04 -9.84 -4.75
C ILE A 234 -2.60 -11.22 -5.23
N LYS A 235 -1.43 -11.33 -5.87
CA LYS A 235 -1.02 -12.60 -6.48
C LYS A 235 0.45 -12.98 -6.31
N ASN A 236 0.72 -14.29 -6.29
CA ASN A 236 2.08 -14.83 -6.27
C ASN A 236 2.94 -14.33 -5.10
N ASN A 237 2.32 -13.86 -4.00
CA ASN A 237 3.06 -13.38 -2.85
C ASN A 237 3.39 -14.56 -1.91
N GLN A 238 4.51 -14.43 -1.20
CA GLN A 238 5.08 -15.51 -0.41
C GLN A 238 5.33 -15.07 1.03
N GLY A 239 4.59 -15.67 1.96
CA GLY A 239 4.79 -15.54 3.39
C GLY A 239 5.70 -16.67 3.88
N ILE A 240 6.84 -16.33 4.48
CA ILE A 240 7.75 -17.32 5.07
C ILE A 240 7.05 -18.01 6.24
N CYS A 241 6.40 -17.25 7.11
CA CYS A 241 5.63 -17.78 8.24
C CYS A 241 4.14 -17.87 7.90
N SER A 242 3.37 -16.80 8.05
CA SER A 242 1.90 -16.78 7.91
C SER A 242 1.44 -15.77 6.85
N GLY A 243 0.27 -15.94 6.25
CA GLY A 243 -0.33 -14.93 5.36
C GLY A 243 0.48 -14.71 4.08
N GLY A 244 0.35 -15.59 3.10
CA GLY A 244 1.09 -15.46 1.84
C GLY A 244 0.77 -14.15 1.10
N GLY A 245 -0.52 -13.89 0.92
CA GLY A 245 -1.03 -12.64 0.35
C GLY A 245 -1.09 -11.54 1.40
N VAL A 246 -1.92 -11.74 2.43
CA VAL A 246 -2.16 -10.74 3.48
C VAL A 246 -2.03 -11.37 4.86
N TYR A 247 -1.30 -10.68 5.74
CA TYR A 247 -1.33 -10.91 7.17
C TYR A 247 -2.02 -9.72 7.84
N SER A 248 -3.06 -9.97 8.62
CA SER A 248 -3.83 -8.93 9.29
C SER A 248 -4.06 -9.29 10.77
N SER A 249 -3.69 -8.37 11.66
CA SER A 249 -3.81 -8.54 13.11
C SER A 249 -4.49 -7.34 13.76
N GLY A 250 -5.61 -7.58 14.46
CA GLY A 250 -6.32 -6.57 15.23
C GLY A 250 -6.96 -5.47 14.37
N THR A 251 -7.49 -5.83 13.20
CA THR A 251 -7.90 -4.88 12.16
C THR A 251 -9.35 -5.08 11.73
N ASN A 252 -9.95 -4.05 11.13
CA ASN A 252 -11.12 -4.23 10.27
C ASN A 252 -10.66 -4.32 8.81
N LEU A 253 -10.89 -5.47 8.18
CA LEU A 253 -10.50 -5.75 6.80
C LEU A 253 -11.73 -5.78 5.89
N LEU A 254 -11.79 -4.88 4.91
CA LEU A 254 -12.84 -4.86 3.88
C LEU A 254 -12.23 -5.21 2.53
N VAL A 255 -12.77 -6.22 1.84
CA VAL A 255 -12.23 -6.73 0.58
C VAL A 255 -13.34 -6.94 -0.45
N HIS A 256 -13.47 -6.00 -1.39
CA HIS A 256 -14.55 -5.99 -2.37
C HIS A 256 -14.02 -6.05 -3.80
N ASP A 257 -14.63 -6.89 -4.63
CA ASP A 257 -14.32 -7.00 -6.05
C ASP A 257 -12.86 -7.39 -6.33
N CYS A 258 -12.22 -8.14 -5.43
CA CYS A 258 -10.79 -8.45 -5.50
C CYS A 258 -10.51 -9.85 -6.06
N GLN A 259 -9.27 -10.03 -6.53
CA GLN A 259 -8.70 -11.33 -6.86
C GLN A 259 -7.50 -11.60 -5.95
N ILE A 260 -7.51 -12.75 -5.27
CA ILE A 260 -6.46 -13.16 -4.36
C ILE A 260 -6.04 -14.57 -4.75
N ASP A 261 -4.98 -14.69 -5.54
CA ASP A 261 -4.61 -15.98 -6.13
C ASP A 261 -3.13 -16.32 -6.04
N SER A 262 -2.85 -17.62 -6.05
CA SER A 262 -1.49 -18.15 -6.13
C SER A 262 -0.57 -17.66 -5.00
N ASN A 263 -1.14 -17.20 -3.87
CA ASN A 263 -0.36 -16.77 -2.73
C ASN A 263 -0.03 -17.96 -1.84
N THR A 264 1.19 -17.95 -1.29
CA THR A 264 1.72 -19.10 -0.55
C THR A 264 2.23 -18.69 0.82
N SER A 265 1.76 -19.36 1.87
CA SER A 265 2.45 -19.43 3.16
C SER A 265 3.24 -20.74 3.22
N TYR A 266 4.56 -20.68 3.42
CA TYR A 266 5.40 -21.88 3.38
C TYR A 266 5.37 -22.70 4.66
N ALA A 267 5.47 -22.04 5.81
CA ALA A 267 5.70 -22.71 7.09
C ALA A 267 4.45 -22.80 7.98
N GLN A 268 3.44 -21.95 7.78
CA GLN A 268 2.30 -21.86 8.69
C GLN A 268 0.97 -21.64 7.95
N GLU A 269 0.07 -20.84 8.53
CA GLU A 269 -1.31 -20.74 8.11
C GLU A 269 -1.60 -19.57 7.16
N GLY A 270 -2.71 -19.68 6.44
CA GLY A 270 -3.24 -18.61 5.59
C GLY A 270 -2.44 -18.42 4.31
N GLY A 271 -2.67 -19.26 3.30
CA GLY A 271 -1.99 -19.13 2.01
C GLY A 271 -2.34 -17.81 1.33
N GLY A 272 -3.64 -17.52 1.23
CA GLY A 272 -4.14 -16.20 0.84
C GLY A 272 -4.02 -15.22 2.00
N LEU A 273 -4.84 -15.43 3.03
CA LEU A 273 -5.01 -14.52 4.16
C LEU A 273 -4.79 -15.23 5.50
N TYR A 274 -4.06 -14.54 6.38
CA TYR A 274 -4.00 -14.83 7.80
C TYR A 274 -4.68 -13.71 8.57
N LEU A 275 -5.73 -14.03 9.32
CA LEU A 275 -6.56 -13.08 10.06
C LEU A 275 -6.50 -13.39 11.55
N LEU A 276 -5.98 -12.47 12.35
CA LEU A 276 -5.87 -12.59 13.79
C LEU A 276 -6.60 -11.45 14.48
N ARG A 277 -7.73 -11.74 15.12
CA ARG A 277 -8.59 -10.75 15.79
C ARG A 277 -9.21 -9.72 14.84
N GLY A 278 -10.29 -9.09 15.29
CA GLY A 278 -11.01 -8.06 14.52
C GLY A 278 -12.11 -8.65 13.65
N THR A 279 -12.38 -7.99 12.53
CA THR A 279 -13.49 -8.31 11.62
C THR A 279 -13.00 -8.36 10.18
N ALA A 280 -13.63 -9.21 9.36
CA ALA A 280 -13.35 -9.26 7.93
C ALA A 280 -14.62 -9.45 7.10
N GLU A 281 -14.73 -8.65 6.04
CA GLU A 281 -15.84 -8.70 5.08
C GLU A 281 -15.31 -8.88 3.66
N PHE A 282 -15.84 -9.88 2.97
CA PHE A 282 -15.51 -10.20 1.59
C PHE A 282 -16.77 -10.12 0.73
N ARG A 283 -16.73 -9.33 -0.36
CA ARG A 283 -17.84 -9.25 -1.33
C ARG A 283 -17.33 -9.35 -2.75
N ARG A 284 -17.93 -10.23 -3.56
CA ARG A 284 -17.57 -10.42 -4.98
C ARG A 284 -16.06 -10.67 -5.18
N THR A 285 -15.45 -11.38 -4.25
CA THR A 285 -14.00 -11.63 -4.22
C THR A 285 -13.71 -13.10 -4.52
N ARG A 286 -12.64 -13.34 -5.29
CA ARG A 286 -12.17 -14.68 -5.65
C ARG A 286 -10.86 -15.00 -4.96
N PHE A 287 -10.81 -16.16 -4.29
CA PHE A 287 -9.62 -16.79 -3.73
C PHE A 287 -9.29 -18.03 -4.55
N GLU A 288 -8.17 -18.02 -5.28
CA GLU A 288 -7.85 -19.12 -6.19
C GLU A 288 -6.42 -19.63 -6.04
N GLY A 289 -6.23 -20.95 -5.95
CA GLY A 289 -4.88 -21.52 -6.01
C GLY A 289 -3.97 -21.10 -4.85
N ASN A 290 -4.51 -20.62 -3.73
CA ASN A 290 -3.70 -20.21 -2.59
C ASN A 290 -3.30 -21.44 -1.76
N SER A 291 -2.08 -21.44 -1.24
CA SER A 291 -1.49 -22.60 -0.58
C SER A 291 -0.93 -22.26 0.80
N SER A 292 -1.27 -23.05 1.81
CA SER A 292 -0.72 -22.93 3.17
C SER A 292 0.12 -24.16 3.55
N GLY A 293 1.19 -23.92 4.32
CA GLY A 293 2.05 -24.95 4.87
C GLY A 293 1.41 -25.75 6.00
N GLU A 294 0.36 -25.21 6.63
CA GLU A 294 -0.35 -25.83 7.75
C GLU A 294 -1.88 -25.84 7.52
N ALA A 295 -2.57 -24.72 7.71
CA ALA A 295 -4.03 -24.66 7.64
C ALA A 295 -4.55 -23.40 6.95
N GLY A 296 -5.77 -23.47 6.40
CA GLY A 296 -6.40 -22.34 5.73
C GLY A 296 -5.72 -22.00 4.41
N GLY A 297 -5.93 -22.81 3.39
CA GLY A 297 -5.27 -22.61 2.09
C GLY A 297 -5.61 -21.25 1.49
N ALA A 298 -6.88 -20.90 1.45
CA ALA A 298 -7.30 -19.53 1.16
C ALA A 298 -7.14 -18.65 2.40
N ILE A 299 -7.78 -19.03 3.50
CA ILE A 299 -7.94 -18.16 4.67
C ILE A 299 -7.77 -18.97 5.95
N TRP A 300 -6.97 -18.43 6.85
CA TRP A 300 -6.95 -18.87 8.25
C TRP A 300 -7.37 -17.72 9.15
N GLY A 301 -8.33 -17.97 10.04
CA GLY A 301 -8.87 -16.98 10.97
C GLY A 301 -8.82 -17.45 12.43
N LEU A 302 -8.37 -16.56 13.33
CA LEU A 302 -8.34 -16.82 14.77
C LEU A 302 -8.83 -15.61 15.58
N PHE A 303 -9.70 -15.86 16.57
CA PHE A 303 -10.24 -14.82 17.48
C PHE A 303 -11.03 -13.70 16.77
N LEU A 304 -11.69 -14.01 15.66
CA LEU A 304 -12.48 -13.05 14.88
C LEU A 304 -13.84 -12.81 15.52
N SER A 305 -14.27 -11.55 15.62
CA SER A 305 -15.62 -11.25 16.07
C SER A 305 -16.64 -11.55 14.96
N ASP A 306 -16.38 -11.07 13.75
CA ASP A 306 -17.25 -11.30 12.61
C ASP A 306 -16.43 -11.61 11.35
N LEU A 307 -16.91 -12.59 10.59
CA LEU A 307 -16.40 -12.93 9.28
C LEU A 307 -17.58 -13.11 8.31
N SER A 308 -17.58 -12.38 7.21
CA SER A 308 -18.67 -12.47 6.22
C SER A 308 -18.17 -12.59 4.79
N PHE A 309 -18.84 -13.44 4.03
CA PHE A 309 -18.65 -13.61 2.59
C PHE A 309 -19.98 -13.45 1.88
N GLN A 310 -19.99 -12.65 0.82
CA GLN A 310 -21.12 -12.52 -0.08
C GLN A 310 -20.65 -12.58 -1.54
N ASP A 311 -21.24 -13.48 -2.31
CA ASP A 311 -20.92 -13.66 -3.74
C ASP A 311 -19.43 -13.99 -3.99
N CYS A 312 -18.81 -14.75 -3.08
CA CYS A 312 -17.38 -15.06 -3.14
C CYS A 312 -17.10 -16.45 -3.73
N GLY A 313 -15.93 -16.60 -4.36
CA GLY A 313 -15.45 -17.90 -4.85
C GLY A 313 -14.16 -18.30 -4.16
N LEU A 314 -14.10 -19.51 -3.59
CA LEU A 314 -12.92 -20.11 -2.99
C LEU A 314 -12.63 -21.41 -3.74
N VAL A 315 -11.68 -21.32 -4.67
CA VAL A 315 -11.43 -22.34 -5.69
C VAL A 315 -10.00 -22.85 -5.64
N ALA A 316 -9.81 -24.16 -5.70
CA ALA A 316 -8.50 -24.78 -5.84
C ALA A 316 -7.46 -24.36 -4.77
N ASN A 317 -7.91 -24.06 -3.55
CA ASN A 317 -7.00 -23.70 -2.46
C ASN A 317 -6.55 -24.95 -1.71
N THR A 318 -5.31 -24.94 -1.21
CA THR A 318 -4.66 -26.12 -0.63
C THR A 318 -4.08 -25.82 0.74
N ALA A 319 -4.34 -26.69 1.71
CA ALA A 319 -3.70 -26.68 3.03
C ALA A 319 -3.09 -28.04 3.35
N LYS A 320 -1.90 -28.08 3.96
CA LYS A 320 -1.31 -29.39 4.29
C LYS A 320 -2.04 -30.13 5.40
N ARG A 321 -2.75 -29.45 6.31
CA ARG A 321 -3.39 -30.07 7.48
C ARG A 321 -4.90 -29.96 7.41
N SER A 322 -5.46 -28.75 7.49
CA SER A 322 -6.91 -28.59 7.58
C SER A 322 -7.40 -27.29 6.92
N GLY A 323 -8.68 -27.24 6.55
CA GLY A 323 -9.29 -26.05 5.96
C GLY A 323 -8.67 -25.71 4.61
N GLY A 324 -8.80 -26.61 3.62
CA GLY A 324 -8.22 -26.40 2.28
C GLY A 324 -8.64 -25.05 1.69
N GLY A 325 -9.93 -24.69 1.81
CA GLY A 325 -10.41 -23.33 1.62
C GLY A 325 -10.18 -22.48 2.86
N VAL A 326 -11.00 -22.68 3.88
CA VAL A 326 -11.06 -21.82 5.07
C VAL A 326 -10.89 -22.62 6.35
N GLU A 327 -10.06 -22.13 7.26
CA GLU A 327 -9.91 -22.63 8.62
C GLU A 327 -10.26 -21.52 9.62
N LEU A 328 -11.16 -21.79 10.58
CA LEU A 328 -11.56 -20.81 11.60
C LEU A 328 -11.43 -21.38 13.00
N TRP A 329 -10.80 -20.61 13.89
CA TRP A 329 -10.63 -20.94 15.30
C TRP A 329 -11.16 -19.80 16.17
N ARG A 330 -12.09 -20.09 17.07
CA ARG A 330 -12.60 -19.08 18.04
C ARG A 330 -13.11 -17.82 17.33
N CYS A 331 -14.01 -18.02 16.38
CA CYS A 331 -14.71 -16.93 15.72
C CYS A 331 -16.13 -16.84 16.30
N ASP A 332 -16.63 -15.64 16.60
CA ASP A 332 -17.94 -15.50 17.23
C ASP A 332 -19.05 -15.74 16.17
N SER A 333 -18.93 -15.11 15.00
CA SER A 333 -19.88 -15.27 13.89
C SER A 333 -19.20 -15.41 12.53
N ALA A 334 -19.59 -16.43 11.77
CA ALA A 334 -19.23 -16.59 10.37
C ALA A 334 -20.45 -16.74 9.46
N LEU A 335 -20.54 -15.92 8.42
CA LEU A 335 -21.61 -15.95 7.41
C LEU A 335 -21.04 -16.18 6.01
N PHE A 336 -21.59 -17.16 5.30
CA PHE A 336 -21.30 -17.43 3.89
C PHE A 336 -22.59 -17.39 3.09
N GLU A 337 -22.77 -16.35 2.26
CA GLU A 337 -23.93 -16.17 1.41
C GLU A 337 -23.53 -16.21 -0.07
N SER A 338 -24.23 -17.02 -0.86
CA SER A 338 -24.02 -17.10 -2.32
C SER A 338 -22.57 -17.42 -2.72
N CYS A 339 -21.90 -18.26 -1.92
CA CYS A 339 -20.49 -18.58 -2.13
C CYS A 339 -20.28 -19.87 -2.91
N LEU A 340 -19.19 -19.96 -3.66
CA LEU A 340 -18.70 -21.17 -4.30
C LEU A 340 -17.45 -21.67 -3.57
N PHE A 341 -17.47 -22.91 -3.09
CA PHE A 341 -16.29 -23.66 -2.69
C PHE A 341 -16.10 -24.79 -3.68
N ASP A 342 -15.00 -24.76 -4.44
CA ASP A 342 -14.72 -25.77 -5.45
C ASP A 342 -13.27 -26.24 -5.40
N SER A 343 -13.05 -27.54 -5.49
CA SER A 343 -11.71 -28.12 -5.66
C SER A 343 -10.69 -27.77 -4.57
N ASN A 344 -11.11 -27.44 -3.34
CA ASN A 344 -10.16 -27.17 -2.26
C ASN A 344 -9.72 -28.48 -1.58
N GLU A 345 -8.45 -28.54 -1.17
CA GLU A 345 -7.78 -29.76 -0.74
C GLU A 345 -7.06 -29.60 0.61
N CYS A 346 -7.17 -30.61 1.47
CA CYS A 346 -6.28 -30.78 2.62
C CYS A 346 -5.99 -32.25 2.97
N LEU A 347 -5.00 -32.52 3.84
CA LEU A 347 -4.64 -33.89 4.26
C LEU A 347 -5.33 -34.39 5.53
N SER A 348 -6.21 -33.61 6.16
CA SER A 348 -6.97 -34.08 7.33
C SER A 348 -8.44 -33.68 7.20
N ASP A 349 -8.86 -32.58 7.82
CA ASP A 349 -10.28 -32.23 7.92
C ASP A 349 -10.62 -30.92 7.20
N GLY A 350 -11.79 -30.92 6.54
CA GLY A 350 -12.41 -29.72 6.01
C GLY A 350 -11.78 -29.21 4.70
N GLY A 351 -11.91 -29.98 3.62
CA GLY A 351 -11.44 -29.55 2.28
C GLY A 351 -11.93 -28.15 1.91
N ALA A 352 -13.23 -27.86 2.04
CA ALA A 352 -13.77 -26.51 1.87
C ALA A 352 -13.57 -25.63 3.11
N LEU A 353 -14.06 -26.10 4.26
CA LEU A 353 -14.23 -25.32 5.47
C LEU A 353 -14.03 -26.20 6.70
N SER A 354 -13.20 -25.73 7.63
CA SER A 354 -12.98 -26.32 8.95
C SER A 354 -13.22 -25.26 10.01
N ILE A 355 -14.11 -25.54 10.97
CA ILE A 355 -14.54 -24.61 12.00
C ILE A 355 -14.33 -25.22 13.39
N ASN A 356 -13.60 -24.50 14.22
CA ASN A 356 -13.22 -24.92 15.55
C ASN A 356 -13.62 -23.87 16.59
N ARG A 357 -14.48 -24.28 17.54
CA ARG A 357 -14.94 -23.46 18.69
C ARG A 357 -15.57 -22.13 18.25
N MET A 358 -16.74 -22.20 17.63
CA MET A 358 -17.48 -21.03 17.13
C MET A 358 -18.82 -20.89 17.84
N GLU A 359 -19.31 -19.66 18.01
CA GLU A 359 -20.64 -19.43 18.59
C GLU A 359 -21.73 -19.62 17.54
N SER A 360 -21.54 -19.07 16.33
CA SER A 360 -22.50 -19.23 15.23
C SER A 360 -21.83 -19.29 13.85
N CYS A 361 -22.31 -20.21 13.00
CA CYS A 361 -21.98 -20.28 11.59
C CYS A 361 -23.25 -20.43 10.77
N SER A 362 -23.38 -19.66 9.69
CA SER A 362 -24.46 -19.81 8.72
C SER A 362 -23.88 -19.89 7.30
N MET A 363 -24.42 -20.82 6.51
CA MET A 363 -24.12 -20.93 5.08
C MET A 363 -25.43 -21.01 4.31
N ALA A 364 -25.67 -20.05 3.43
CA ALA A 364 -26.90 -19.92 2.66
C ALA A 364 -26.58 -19.76 1.17
N ASN A 365 -27.42 -20.38 0.33
CA ASN A 365 -27.34 -20.27 -1.14
C ASN A 365 -25.94 -20.56 -1.72
N SER A 366 -25.15 -21.37 -1.02
CA SER A 366 -23.75 -21.63 -1.36
C SER A 366 -23.59 -23.03 -1.94
N LEU A 367 -22.66 -23.18 -2.88
CA LEU A 367 -22.32 -24.44 -3.53
C LEU A 367 -20.96 -24.93 -3.03
N VAL A 368 -20.91 -26.16 -2.53
CA VAL A 368 -19.68 -26.85 -2.12
C VAL A 368 -19.51 -28.10 -2.97
N THR A 369 -18.46 -28.18 -3.76
CA THR A 369 -18.25 -29.28 -4.71
C THR A 369 -16.77 -29.64 -4.89
N HIS A 370 -16.46 -30.88 -5.27
CA HIS A 370 -15.10 -31.37 -5.57
C HIS A 370 -14.05 -31.17 -4.47
N GLN A 371 -14.44 -31.20 -3.20
CA GLN A 371 -13.49 -31.05 -2.09
C GLN A 371 -12.72 -32.36 -1.87
N THR A 372 -11.43 -32.25 -1.54
CA THR A 372 -10.57 -33.42 -1.31
C THR A 372 -9.99 -33.40 0.11
N THR A 373 -10.14 -34.51 0.82
CA THR A 373 -9.51 -34.80 2.12
C THR A 373 -8.84 -36.18 2.03
N GLN A 374 -7.57 -36.31 2.44
CA GLN A 374 -6.83 -37.59 2.37
C GLN A 374 -6.83 -38.36 3.69
#